data_AF-A0A177AX05-F1
#
_entry.id   AF-A0A177AX05-F1
#
_cell.length_a   1.000
_cell.length_b   1.000
_cell.length_c   1.000
_cell.angle_alpha   90.00
_cell.angle_beta   90.00
_cell.angle_gamma   90.00
#
_symmetry.space_group_name_H-M   'P 1'
#
loop_
_entity.id
_entity.type
_entity.pdbx_description
1 polymer ?
#
loop_
_entity_poly.entity_id
_entity_poly.type
_entity_poly.pdbx_seq_one_letter_code
_entity_poly.pdbx_strand_id
1 'polypeptide(L)'
;MDSDLTFSNIAIGVENVGTFVGFNVSIDNPKYERNRFIFNFFLVLEEYNTFKYEIITKAEIIVRRTCEYFSQFEFNHNYLSSDIHISDLYYYLKCIVNGLNVFGECFVRVDTYLHINLKYITFQSKQVDKYRKSDVPILSPKLYFARNGTFRDFETNCFKFCDEVLNLDSLSFKIIKLVDGHNNLEAIRAKTYYMTHSFYLGVNELVRKKFIKIFTRVDFRKVLVINSNIKTKFYNQKAMIEFGRYVSKGGLFIPDMHTFCTIISYFDGMNNIHQVRKMLTLNYSYKYNIKKLVDYLKFKNLVTQRL
;
A
#
# COMPACT_ATOMS: atom_id res chain seq x y z
N MET A 1 -27.28 25.01 -20.51
CA MET A 1 -26.83 26.23 -19.83
C MET A 1 -25.92 25.76 -18.72
N ASP A 2 -24.61 25.87 -18.93
CA ASP A 2 -23.63 25.49 -17.93
C ASP A 2 -23.63 26.59 -16.85
N SER A 3 -24.03 26.23 -15.64
CA SER A 3 -23.89 27.12 -14.48
C SER A 3 -22.44 27.11 -14.05
N ASP A 4 -21.78 28.27 -14.10
CA ASP A 4 -20.40 28.41 -13.66
C ASP A 4 -20.34 28.33 -12.13
N LEU A 5 -19.85 27.19 -11.62
CA LEU A 5 -19.52 27.04 -10.21
C LEU A 5 -18.19 27.73 -9.95
N THR A 6 -18.21 28.75 -9.08
CA THR A 6 -16.99 29.42 -8.65
C THR A 6 -16.60 28.92 -7.26
N PHE A 7 -15.47 28.22 -7.20
CA PHE A 7 -14.82 27.85 -5.95
C PHE A 7 -13.84 28.98 -5.59
N SER A 8 -14.01 29.57 -4.42
CA SER A 8 -12.99 30.46 -3.86
C SER A 8 -11.74 29.67 -3.40
N ASN A 9 -10.63 30.35 -3.14
CA ASN A 9 -9.40 29.74 -2.63
C ASN A 9 -9.67 28.84 -1.41
N ILE A 10 -8.91 27.75 -1.28
CA ILE A 10 -9.02 26.83 -0.13
C ILE A 10 -8.83 27.63 1.16
N ALA A 11 -9.85 27.63 2.01
CA ALA A 11 -9.76 28.20 3.34
C ALA A 11 -9.13 27.14 4.25
N ILE A 12 -7.82 27.28 4.49
CA ILE A 12 -7.09 26.52 5.50
C ILE A 12 -6.81 27.49 6.65
N GLY A 13 -7.30 27.15 7.84
CA GLY A 13 -6.92 27.85 9.04
C GLY A 13 -6.76 26.88 10.21
N VAL A 14 -6.10 27.39 11.24
CA VAL A 14 -5.81 26.67 12.46
C VAL A 14 -6.49 27.44 13.59
N GLU A 15 -7.43 26.79 14.26
CA GLU A 15 -8.04 27.28 15.48
C GLU A 15 -7.67 26.36 16.63
N ASN A 16 -7.93 26.78 17.87
CA ASN A 16 -7.66 26.01 19.09
C ASN A 16 -8.35 24.61 19.11
N VAL A 17 -9.21 24.31 18.14
CA VAL A 17 -10.02 23.08 18.02
C VAL A 17 -9.55 22.16 16.88
N GLY A 18 -8.72 22.64 15.93
CA GLY A 18 -8.30 21.83 14.79
C GLY A 18 -7.82 22.61 13.57
N THR A 19 -7.42 21.87 12.54
CA THR A 19 -7.19 22.42 11.18
C THR A 19 -8.45 22.24 10.36
N PHE A 20 -9.00 23.32 9.81
CA PHE A 20 -10.13 23.22 8.89
C PHE A 20 -9.69 23.28 7.44
N VAL A 21 -10.39 22.52 6.59
CA VAL A 21 -10.24 22.52 5.14
C VAL A 21 -11.62 22.73 4.53
N GLY A 22 -11.79 23.78 3.73
CA GLY A 22 -13.08 24.08 3.13
C GLY A 22 -13.01 24.91 1.85
N PHE A 23 -14.15 24.97 1.18
CA PHE A 23 -14.40 25.86 0.05
C PHE A 23 -15.63 26.72 0.33
N ASN A 24 -15.55 28.01 -0.02
CA ASN A 24 -16.76 28.80 -0.24
C ASN A 24 -17.16 28.63 -1.71
N VAL A 25 -18.43 28.32 -1.92
CA VAL A 25 -19.01 28.03 -3.23
C VAL A 25 -20.04 29.09 -3.53
N SER A 26 -19.91 29.72 -4.70
CA SER A 26 -20.92 30.61 -5.25
C SER A 26 -21.53 29.97 -6.49
N ILE A 27 -22.86 29.86 -6.50
CA ILE A 27 -23.62 29.35 -7.63
C ILE A 27 -24.10 30.54 -8.46
N ASP A 28 -23.52 30.72 -9.65
CA ASP A 28 -23.99 31.71 -10.60
C ASP A 28 -25.08 31.09 -11.49
N ASN A 29 -26.34 31.34 -11.12
CA ASN A 29 -27.50 30.82 -11.82
C ASN A 29 -28.54 31.95 -11.94
N PRO A 30 -29.19 32.11 -13.11
CA PRO A 30 -30.29 33.07 -13.31
C PRO A 30 -31.35 33.07 -12.19
N LYS A 31 -31.61 31.90 -11.59
CA LYS A 31 -32.50 31.72 -10.44
C LYS A 31 -32.13 32.57 -9.23
N TYR A 32 -30.86 32.92 -9.08
CA TYR A 32 -30.31 33.72 -7.98
C TYR A 32 -29.83 35.11 -8.45
N GLU A 33 -30.33 35.63 -9.57
CA GLU A 33 -29.90 36.91 -10.17
C GLU A 33 -29.93 38.11 -9.21
N ARG A 34 -30.90 38.14 -8.28
CA ARG A 34 -31.03 39.25 -7.31
C ARG A 34 -30.05 39.14 -6.15
N ASN A 35 -29.71 37.92 -5.74
CA ASN A 35 -28.82 37.62 -4.63
C ASN A 35 -28.13 36.29 -4.94
N ARG A 36 -26.83 36.33 -5.28
CA ARG A 36 -26.07 35.12 -5.54
C ARG A 36 -26.16 34.17 -4.34
N PHE A 37 -26.44 32.90 -4.62
CA PHE A 37 -26.46 31.89 -3.59
C PHE A 37 -25.03 31.47 -3.26
N ILE A 38 -24.65 31.68 -2.00
CA ILE A 38 -23.31 31.36 -1.48
C ILE A 38 -23.48 30.42 -0.29
N PHE A 39 -22.74 29.32 -0.30
CA PHE A 39 -22.65 28.42 0.84
C PHE A 39 -21.21 27.99 1.06
N ASN A 40 -20.91 27.61 2.30
CA ASN A 40 -19.57 27.17 2.68
C ASN A 40 -19.65 25.75 3.23
N PHE A 41 -18.67 24.93 2.88
CA PHE A 41 -18.54 23.58 3.42
C PHE A 41 -17.11 23.37 3.91
N PHE A 42 -17.00 22.89 5.15
CA PHE A 42 -15.74 22.69 5.85
C PHE A 42 -15.71 21.31 6.50
N LEU A 43 -14.54 20.67 6.43
CA LEU A 43 -14.18 19.58 7.32
C LEU A 43 -13.20 20.11 8.37
N VAL A 44 -13.50 19.83 9.63
CA VAL A 44 -12.59 20.09 10.76
C VAL A 44 -11.81 18.82 11.04
N LEU A 45 -10.49 18.91 10.98
CA LEU A 45 -9.56 17.82 11.21
C LEU A 45 -8.89 18.02 12.57
N GLU A 46 -8.82 16.96 13.37
CA GLU A 46 -8.04 16.96 14.61
C GLU A 46 -6.54 17.17 14.30
N GLU A 47 -5.86 17.92 15.17
CA GLU A 47 -4.43 18.17 15.03
C GLU A 47 -3.60 16.92 15.32
N TYR A 48 -3.18 16.22 14.26
CA TYR A 48 -2.15 15.18 14.37
C TYR A 48 -0.82 15.67 13.79
N ASN A 49 0.20 15.73 14.66
CA ASN A 49 1.52 16.33 14.40
C ASN A 49 2.36 15.70 13.27
N THR A 50 1.93 14.61 12.65
CA THR A 50 2.81 13.79 11.79
C THR A 50 2.38 13.64 10.32
N PHE A 51 1.16 14.03 9.91
CA PHE A 51 0.65 13.74 8.55
C PHE A 51 -0.12 14.89 7.88
N LYS A 52 0.24 16.16 8.18
CA LYS A 52 -0.54 17.34 7.74
C LYS A 52 -0.80 17.38 6.23
N TYR A 53 0.21 17.23 5.37
CA TYR A 53 0.01 17.43 3.92
C TYR A 53 -0.89 16.37 3.26
N GLU A 54 -0.63 15.08 3.47
CA GLU A 54 -1.40 14.01 2.82
C GLU A 54 -2.87 14.00 3.28
N ILE A 55 -3.12 14.26 4.56
CA ILE A 55 -4.47 14.34 5.12
C ILE A 55 -5.20 15.58 4.58
N ILE A 56 -4.54 16.73 4.51
CA ILE A 56 -5.13 17.97 3.96
C ILE A 56 -5.50 17.77 2.48
N THR A 57 -4.61 17.21 1.65
CA THR A 57 -4.92 16.97 0.23
C THR A 57 -6.09 15.99 0.06
N LYS A 58 -6.17 14.96 0.90
CA LYS A 58 -7.32 14.03 0.91
C LYS A 58 -8.61 14.74 1.30
N ALA A 59 -8.58 15.53 2.37
CA ALA A 59 -9.73 16.29 2.84
C ALA A 59 -10.20 17.30 1.79
N GLU A 60 -9.28 18.00 1.11
CA GLU A 60 -9.58 18.93 0.03
C GLU A 60 -10.42 18.28 -1.07
N ILE A 61 -10.05 17.08 -1.51
CA ILE A 61 -10.79 16.35 -2.57
C ILE A 61 -12.18 15.97 -2.09
N ILE A 62 -12.31 15.50 -0.86
CA ILE A 62 -13.61 15.19 -0.26
C ILE A 62 -14.48 16.44 -0.19
N VAL A 63 -13.93 17.55 0.31
CA VAL A 63 -14.66 18.82 0.45
C VAL A 63 -15.10 19.32 -0.93
N ARG A 64 -14.20 19.36 -1.91
CA ARG A 64 -14.53 19.78 -3.29
C ARG A 64 -15.65 18.94 -3.87
N ARG A 65 -15.55 17.61 -3.77
CA ARG A 65 -16.56 16.71 -4.33
C ARG A 65 -17.90 16.85 -3.62
N THR A 66 -17.89 17.06 -2.32
CA THR A 66 -19.11 17.31 -1.52
C THR A 66 -19.76 18.62 -1.93
N CYS A 67 -18.97 19.69 -2.11
CA CYS A 67 -19.44 20.96 -2.64
C CYS A 67 -20.09 20.83 -4.03
N GLU A 68 -19.49 20.03 -4.93
CA GLU A 68 -20.08 19.75 -6.24
C GLU A 68 -21.44 19.07 -6.11
N TYR A 69 -21.56 18.04 -5.26
CA TYR A 69 -22.84 17.37 -5.00
C TYR A 69 -23.89 18.33 -4.44
N PHE A 70 -23.54 19.11 -3.42
CA PHE A 70 -24.46 20.06 -2.81
C PHE A 70 -24.88 21.18 -3.76
N SER A 71 -23.97 21.62 -4.64
CA SER A 71 -24.32 22.58 -5.69
C SER A 71 -25.32 21.99 -6.68
N GLN A 72 -25.16 20.72 -7.07
CA GLN A 72 -26.12 20.03 -7.94
C GLN A 72 -27.48 19.83 -7.24
N PHE A 73 -27.47 19.52 -5.95
CA PHE A 73 -28.70 19.37 -5.17
C PHE A 73 -29.45 20.69 -5.07
N GLU A 74 -28.74 21.79 -4.82
CA GLU A 74 -29.32 23.12 -4.80
C GLU A 74 -29.89 23.51 -6.18
N PHE A 75 -29.11 23.30 -7.24
CA PHE A 75 -29.52 23.62 -8.61
C PHE A 75 -30.81 22.88 -9.01
N ASN A 76 -30.88 21.58 -8.75
CA ASN A 76 -31.99 20.73 -9.20
C ASN A 76 -33.21 20.81 -8.27
N HIS A 77 -33.01 20.97 -6.96
CA HIS A 77 -34.05 20.72 -5.97
C HIS A 77 -34.15 21.75 -4.83
N ASN A 78 -33.36 22.83 -4.81
CA ASN A 78 -33.34 23.81 -3.71
C ASN A 78 -33.02 23.18 -2.34
N TYR A 79 -32.15 22.18 -2.32
CA TYR A 79 -31.88 21.38 -1.12
C TYR A 79 -31.24 22.17 0.03
N LEU A 80 -30.47 23.21 -0.27
CA LEU A 80 -29.77 24.05 0.70
C LEU A 80 -30.57 25.31 1.06
N SER A 81 -31.37 25.83 0.13
CA SER A 81 -32.21 27.02 0.36
C SER A 81 -33.58 26.72 0.99
N SER A 82 -34.03 25.46 0.97
CA SER A 82 -35.32 25.03 1.53
C SER A 82 -35.17 24.48 2.95
N ASP A 83 -35.96 25.03 3.89
CA ASP A 83 -35.99 24.57 5.28
C ASP A 83 -36.47 23.11 5.43
N ILE A 84 -37.22 22.61 4.44
CA ILE A 84 -37.78 21.26 4.43
C ILE A 84 -36.66 20.20 4.46
N HIS A 85 -35.52 20.48 3.86
CA HIS A 85 -34.43 19.52 3.65
C HIS A 85 -33.30 19.63 4.68
N ILE A 86 -33.41 20.54 5.67
CA ILE A 86 -32.36 20.74 6.68
C ILE A 86 -32.10 19.46 7.49
N SER A 87 -33.16 18.73 7.86
CA SER A 87 -33.04 17.48 8.61
C SER A 87 -32.32 16.39 7.82
N ASP A 88 -32.64 16.28 6.52
CA ASP A 88 -32.01 15.33 5.61
C ASP A 88 -30.53 15.67 5.38
N LEU A 89 -30.22 16.96 5.22
CA LEU A 89 -28.86 17.45 5.07
C LEU A 89 -28.01 17.09 6.29
N TYR A 90 -28.54 17.29 7.50
CA TYR A 90 -27.85 16.92 8.73
C TYR A 90 -27.57 15.40 8.79
N TYR A 91 -28.57 14.59 8.40
CA TYR A 91 -28.40 13.15 8.30
C TYR A 91 -27.30 12.76 7.29
N TYR A 92 -27.27 13.36 6.11
CA TYR A 92 -26.25 13.09 5.10
C TYR A 92 -24.85 13.48 5.57
N LEU A 93 -24.70 14.63 6.21
CA LEU A 93 -23.43 15.07 6.80
C LEU A 93 -22.92 14.06 7.84
N LYS A 94 -23.81 13.56 8.69
CA LYS A 94 -23.47 12.52 9.69
C LYS A 94 -23.03 11.22 9.02
N CYS A 95 -23.71 10.80 7.96
CA CYS A 95 -23.34 9.62 7.17
C CYS A 95 -21.98 9.80 6.47
N ILE A 96 -21.69 10.98 5.95
CA ILE A 96 -20.40 11.31 5.33
C ILE A 96 -19.27 11.18 6.36
N VAL A 97 -19.41 11.84 7.51
CA VAL A 97 -18.39 11.81 8.57
C VAL A 97 -18.18 10.38 9.08
N ASN A 98 -19.26 9.65 9.38
CA ASN A 98 -19.15 8.27 9.86
C ASN A 98 -18.55 7.33 8.81
N GLY A 99 -18.98 7.41 7.55
CA GLY A 99 -18.48 6.56 6.48
C GLY A 99 -16.98 6.79 6.23
N LEU A 100 -16.58 8.05 6.11
CA LEU A 100 -15.17 8.41 5.91
C LEU A 100 -14.29 8.01 7.10
N ASN A 101 -14.74 8.23 8.34
CA ASN A 101 -13.95 7.89 9.52
C ASN A 101 -13.82 6.37 9.74
N VAL A 102 -14.88 5.59 9.45
CA VAL A 102 -14.90 4.14 9.72
C VAL A 102 -14.34 3.32 8.55
N PHE A 103 -14.73 3.64 7.32
CA PHE A 103 -14.42 2.82 6.14
C PHE A 103 -13.44 3.51 5.17
N GLY A 104 -13.23 4.81 5.32
CA GLY A 104 -12.48 5.63 4.36
C GLY A 104 -13.23 5.86 3.05
N GLU A 105 -14.50 5.47 2.98
CA GLU A 105 -15.41 5.70 1.86
C GLU A 105 -16.84 5.83 2.37
N CYS A 106 -17.67 6.57 1.64
CA CYS A 106 -19.06 6.82 1.99
C CYS A 106 -19.92 6.77 0.74
N PHE A 107 -21.02 6.04 0.84
CA PHE A 107 -22.07 6.00 -0.16
C PHE A 107 -23.40 6.33 0.51
N VAL A 108 -24.05 7.40 0.05
CA VAL A 108 -25.35 7.83 0.55
C VAL A 108 -26.29 8.03 -0.62
N ARG A 109 -27.44 7.35 -0.58
CA ARG A 109 -28.53 7.59 -1.51
C ARG A 109 -29.39 8.72 -0.98
N VAL A 110 -29.43 9.82 -1.72
CA VAL A 110 -30.20 11.02 -1.39
C VAL A 110 -31.59 10.91 -2.01
N ASP A 111 -31.67 10.47 -3.26
CA ASP A 111 -32.93 10.21 -3.95
C ASP A 111 -32.79 9.05 -4.97
N THR A 112 -33.76 8.90 -5.84
CA THR A 112 -33.81 7.92 -6.93
C THR A 112 -32.68 8.14 -7.93
N TYR A 113 -32.30 9.41 -8.17
CA TYR A 113 -31.29 9.79 -9.16
C TYR A 113 -30.05 10.46 -8.56
N LEU A 114 -30.06 10.73 -7.25
CA LEU A 114 -29.00 11.46 -6.56
C LEU A 114 -28.31 10.58 -5.53
N HIS A 115 -26.98 10.47 -5.68
CA HIS A 115 -26.13 9.67 -4.82
C HIS A 115 -24.85 10.44 -4.51
N ILE A 116 -24.48 10.46 -3.23
CA ILE A 116 -23.17 10.94 -2.77
C ILE A 116 -22.25 9.73 -2.74
N ASN A 117 -21.14 9.79 -3.47
CA ASN A 117 -20.08 8.78 -3.44
C ASN A 117 -18.74 9.46 -3.18
N LEU A 118 -18.14 9.16 -2.04
CA LEU A 118 -16.91 9.76 -1.54
C LEU A 118 -15.94 8.66 -1.13
N LYS A 119 -14.66 8.80 -1.46
CA LYS A 119 -13.62 7.85 -1.09
C LYS A 119 -12.30 8.56 -0.89
N TYR A 120 -11.58 8.25 0.19
CA TYR A 120 -10.21 8.70 0.35
C TYR A 120 -9.33 8.05 -0.70
N ILE A 121 -8.85 8.85 -1.64
CA ILE A 121 -7.84 8.43 -2.60
C ILE A 121 -6.48 8.62 -1.94
N THR A 122 -5.74 7.52 -1.75
CA THR A 122 -4.34 7.58 -1.35
C THR A 122 -3.50 7.98 -2.57
N PHE A 123 -3.04 9.23 -2.60
CA PHE A 123 -1.99 9.66 -3.52
C PHE A 123 -0.65 9.16 -2.98
N GLN A 124 -0.27 7.94 -3.36
CA GLN A 124 1.13 7.58 -3.30
C GLN A 124 1.85 8.45 -4.33
N SER A 125 2.89 9.18 -3.89
CA SER A 125 3.53 10.22 -4.68
C SER A 125 3.86 9.70 -6.09
N LYS A 126 3.56 10.51 -7.11
CA LYS A 126 3.98 10.28 -8.50
C LYS A 126 5.50 10.43 -8.68
N GLN A 127 6.31 10.24 -7.63
CA GLN A 127 7.74 10.11 -7.84
C GLN A 127 7.97 8.77 -8.55
N VAL A 128 8.19 8.88 -9.86
CA VAL A 128 8.83 7.83 -10.64
C VAL A 128 10.21 7.67 -10.03
N ASP A 129 10.38 6.63 -9.22
CA ASP A 129 11.71 6.26 -8.76
C ASP A 129 12.56 6.00 -10.01
N LYS A 130 13.71 6.69 -10.09
CA LYS A 130 14.65 6.51 -11.20
C LYS A 130 15.36 5.17 -11.02
N TYR A 131 14.79 4.10 -11.57
CA TYR A 131 15.43 2.79 -11.59
C TYR A 131 16.55 2.74 -12.64
N ARG A 132 17.62 2.01 -12.32
CA ARG A 132 18.68 1.69 -13.28
C ARG A 132 18.28 0.44 -14.06
N LYS A 133 18.70 0.39 -15.33
CA LYS A 133 18.54 -0.80 -16.19
C LYS A 133 19.09 -2.10 -15.56
N SER A 134 20.09 -1.97 -14.70
CA SER A 134 20.76 -3.05 -14.00
C SER A 134 20.08 -3.50 -12.70
N ASP A 135 19.06 -2.79 -12.23
CA ASP A 135 18.37 -3.11 -10.99
C ASP A 135 17.51 -4.37 -11.15
N VAL A 136 17.27 -5.07 -10.03
CA VAL A 136 16.58 -6.36 -10.01
C VAL A 136 15.28 -6.24 -9.22
N PRO A 137 14.12 -6.49 -9.84
CA PRO A 137 12.86 -6.60 -9.12
C PRO A 137 12.77 -7.92 -8.36
N ILE A 138 12.20 -7.87 -7.15
CA ILE A 138 11.80 -9.03 -6.37
C ILE A 138 10.31 -8.93 -6.09
N LEU A 139 9.58 -10.04 -6.23
CA LEU A 139 8.18 -10.09 -5.81
C LEU A 139 8.04 -9.88 -4.31
N SER A 140 7.02 -9.16 -3.89
CA SER A 140 6.61 -9.13 -2.50
C SER A 140 6.25 -10.54 -2.02
N PRO A 141 6.42 -10.86 -0.73
CA PRO A 141 6.07 -12.18 -0.19
C PRO A 141 4.63 -12.57 -0.55
N LYS A 142 3.67 -11.65 -0.40
CA LYS A 142 2.25 -11.86 -0.75
C LYS A 142 2.07 -12.34 -2.19
N LEU A 143 2.70 -11.65 -3.15
CA LEU A 143 2.57 -11.98 -4.58
C LEU A 143 3.35 -13.24 -4.96
N TYR A 144 4.50 -13.47 -4.32
CA TYR A 144 5.27 -14.70 -4.51
C TYR A 144 4.47 -15.95 -4.10
N PHE A 145 3.79 -15.88 -2.94
CA PHE A 145 2.93 -16.98 -2.49
C PHE A 145 1.69 -17.14 -3.36
N ALA A 146 1.02 -16.05 -3.75
CA ALA A 146 -0.12 -16.13 -4.67
C ALA A 146 0.25 -16.74 -6.03
N ARG A 147 1.50 -16.53 -6.49
CA ARG A 147 2.00 -17.11 -7.75
C ARG A 147 2.39 -18.58 -7.64
N ASN A 148 2.99 -18.99 -6.52
CA ASN A 148 3.68 -20.28 -6.40
C ASN A 148 3.03 -21.26 -5.39
N GLY A 149 2.06 -20.83 -4.59
CA GLY A 149 1.41 -21.63 -3.54
C GLY A 149 -0.04 -21.97 -3.84
N THR A 150 -0.51 -23.08 -3.27
CA THR A 150 -1.94 -23.44 -3.24
C THR A 150 -2.66 -22.50 -2.28
N PHE A 151 -3.72 -21.85 -2.75
CA PHE A 151 -4.53 -20.80 -2.11
C PHE A 151 -5.13 -21.09 -0.71
N ARG A 152 -4.82 -22.23 -0.06
CA ARG A 152 -5.57 -22.71 1.11
C ARG A 152 -5.23 -22.06 2.45
N ASP A 153 -4.11 -21.34 2.59
CA ASP A 153 -3.63 -20.93 3.93
C ASP A 153 -3.72 -19.41 4.22
N PHE A 154 -4.35 -18.61 3.36
CA PHE A 154 -4.49 -17.15 3.57
C PHE A 154 -5.97 -16.73 3.62
N GLU A 155 -6.68 -17.14 4.65
CA GLU A 155 -8.04 -16.65 4.90
C GLU A 155 -8.03 -15.17 5.34
N THR A 156 -9.03 -14.43 4.86
CA THR A 156 -9.40 -13.01 5.11
C THR A 156 -8.70 -11.87 4.36
N ASN A 157 -7.41 -11.95 3.96
CA ASN A 157 -6.74 -10.87 3.20
C ASN A 157 -6.67 -11.10 1.67
N CYS A 158 -7.16 -12.23 1.17
CA CYS A 158 -7.06 -12.60 -0.23
C CYS A 158 -8.07 -11.92 -1.15
N PHE A 159 -9.29 -11.59 -0.71
CA PHE A 159 -10.30 -10.99 -1.62
C PHE A 159 -9.86 -9.64 -2.17
N LYS A 160 -9.40 -8.71 -1.32
CA LYS A 160 -8.83 -7.42 -1.78
C LYS A 160 -7.58 -7.60 -2.65
N PHE A 161 -6.73 -8.58 -2.33
CA PHE A 161 -5.50 -8.84 -3.09
C PHE A 161 -5.80 -9.48 -4.46
N CYS A 162 -6.80 -10.37 -4.53
CA CYS A 162 -7.29 -10.95 -5.78
C CYS A 162 -7.88 -9.85 -6.66
N ASP A 163 -8.71 -8.95 -6.12
CA ASP A 163 -9.26 -7.84 -6.89
C ASP A 163 -8.16 -6.89 -7.40
N GLU A 164 -7.15 -6.57 -6.58
CA GLU A 164 -6.04 -5.71 -7.01
C GLU A 164 -5.14 -6.37 -8.08
N VAL A 165 -4.96 -7.70 -8.01
CA VAL A 165 -4.22 -8.47 -9.01
C VAL A 165 -5.04 -8.70 -10.29
N LEU A 166 -6.36 -8.90 -10.17
CA LEU A 166 -7.29 -9.03 -11.29
C LEU A 166 -7.45 -7.70 -12.05
N ASN A 167 -7.32 -6.57 -11.35
CA ASN A 167 -7.35 -5.22 -11.93
C ASN A 167 -5.98 -4.74 -12.43
N LEU A 168 -4.98 -5.63 -12.57
CA LEU A 168 -3.73 -5.28 -13.21
C LEU A 168 -3.88 -5.22 -14.73
N ASP A 169 -3.21 -4.25 -15.34
CA ASP A 169 -3.11 -4.20 -16.80
C ASP A 169 -2.26 -5.38 -17.34
N SER A 170 -2.43 -5.67 -18.62
CA SER A 170 -1.76 -6.80 -19.28
C SER A 170 -0.24 -6.71 -19.19
N LEU A 171 0.32 -5.50 -19.20
CA LEU A 171 1.74 -5.24 -19.03
C LEU A 171 2.21 -5.61 -17.62
N SER A 172 1.57 -5.10 -16.57
CA SER A 172 1.93 -5.41 -15.18
C SER A 172 1.90 -6.90 -14.91
N PHE A 173 0.89 -7.60 -15.43
CA PHE A 173 0.79 -9.04 -15.30
C PHE A 173 1.94 -9.78 -16.02
N LYS A 174 2.32 -9.32 -17.22
CA LYS A 174 3.47 -9.87 -17.97
C LYS A 174 4.79 -9.61 -17.24
N ILE A 175 4.97 -8.44 -16.64
CA ILE A 175 6.14 -8.11 -15.83
C ILE A 175 6.23 -9.07 -14.64
N ILE A 176 5.16 -9.20 -13.84
CA ILE A 176 5.13 -10.09 -12.66
C ILE A 176 5.53 -11.53 -13.00
N LYS A 177 5.06 -12.06 -14.14
CA LYS A 177 5.41 -13.41 -14.60
C LYS A 177 6.90 -13.59 -14.85
N LEU A 178 7.58 -12.53 -15.28
CA LEU A 178 9.00 -12.53 -15.62
C LEU A 178 9.92 -12.13 -14.45
N VAL A 179 9.36 -11.62 -13.35
CA VAL A 179 10.12 -11.34 -12.12
C VAL A 179 10.46 -12.65 -11.42
N ASP A 180 11.74 -13.03 -11.47
CA ASP A 180 12.28 -14.25 -10.88
C ASP A 180 13.31 -13.98 -9.76
N GLY A 181 13.64 -12.71 -9.51
CA GLY A 181 14.74 -12.34 -8.64
C GLY A 181 16.10 -12.71 -9.23
N HIS A 182 16.25 -12.73 -10.56
CA HIS A 182 17.55 -12.95 -11.20
C HIS A 182 17.73 -12.02 -12.40
N ASN A 183 16.69 -11.86 -13.21
CA ASN A 183 16.69 -10.96 -14.33
C ASN A 183 16.63 -9.50 -13.86
N ASN A 184 17.49 -8.65 -14.42
CA ASN A 184 17.38 -7.22 -14.22
C ASN A 184 16.23 -6.63 -15.04
N LEU A 185 15.89 -5.37 -14.77
CA LEU A 185 14.80 -4.66 -15.45
C LEU A 185 14.98 -4.65 -16.97
N GLU A 186 16.21 -4.51 -17.48
CA GLU A 186 16.47 -4.52 -18.92
C GLU A 186 16.23 -5.90 -19.58
N ALA A 187 16.61 -6.98 -18.91
CA ALA A 187 16.36 -8.34 -19.38
C ALA A 187 14.85 -8.67 -19.37
N ILE A 188 14.12 -8.20 -18.36
CA ILE A 188 12.66 -8.35 -18.30
C ILE A 188 12.01 -7.52 -19.42
N ARG A 189 12.44 -6.26 -19.62
CA ARG A 189 11.97 -5.40 -20.71
C ARG A 189 12.16 -6.03 -22.09
N ALA A 190 13.34 -6.61 -22.34
CA ALA A 190 13.62 -7.29 -23.61
C ALA A 190 12.65 -8.45 -23.88
N LYS A 191 12.21 -9.16 -22.83
CA LYS A 191 11.24 -10.27 -22.92
C LYS A 191 9.78 -9.81 -23.01
N THR A 192 9.45 -8.59 -22.56
CA THR A 192 8.08 -8.08 -22.65
C THR A 192 7.75 -7.51 -24.02
N TYR A 193 8.75 -7.06 -24.80
CA TYR A 193 8.61 -6.38 -26.11
C TYR A 193 7.88 -5.03 -26.06
N TYR A 194 7.78 -4.39 -24.90
CA TYR A 194 7.17 -3.06 -24.78
C TYR A 194 8.20 -1.94 -24.96
N MET A 195 7.71 -0.77 -25.39
CA MET A 195 8.51 0.45 -25.41
C MET A 195 9.06 0.78 -24.02
N THR A 196 10.28 1.31 -23.98
CA THR A 196 11.01 1.60 -22.75
C THR A 196 10.19 2.44 -21.78
N HIS A 197 9.55 3.49 -22.27
CA HIS A 197 8.73 4.37 -21.43
C HIS A 197 7.55 3.62 -20.77
N SER A 198 6.74 2.92 -21.55
CA SER A 198 5.60 2.15 -21.05
C SER A 198 6.02 1.06 -20.06
N PHE A 199 7.13 0.37 -20.33
CA PHE A 199 7.66 -0.64 -19.41
C PHE A 199 7.96 -0.07 -18.02
N TYR A 200 8.68 1.05 -17.94
CA TYR A 200 9.01 1.66 -16.66
C TYR A 200 7.80 2.27 -15.96
N LEU A 201 6.76 2.71 -16.69
CA LEU A 201 5.48 3.08 -16.08
C LEU A 201 4.82 1.87 -15.39
N GLY A 202 4.77 0.72 -16.04
CA GLY A 202 4.27 -0.52 -15.44
C GLY A 202 5.08 -0.97 -14.21
N VAL A 203 6.41 -0.87 -14.28
CA VAL A 203 7.29 -1.15 -13.11
C VAL A 203 6.97 -0.20 -11.95
N ASN A 204 6.82 1.10 -12.21
CA ASN A 204 6.45 2.07 -11.17
C ASN A 204 5.10 1.74 -10.54
N GLU A 205 4.11 1.35 -11.34
CA GLU A 205 2.81 0.96 -10.81
C GLU A 205 2.92 -0.25 -9.88
N LEU A 206 3.69 -1.27 -10.28
CA LEU A 206 3.93 -2.46 -9.47
C LEU A 206 4.70 -2.16 -8.17
N VAL A 207 5.68 -1.26 -8.20
CA VAL A 207 6.41 -0.81 -7.01
C VAL A 207 5.48 -0.02 -6.09
N ARG A 208 4.69 0.89 -6.66
CA ARG A 208 3.71 1.72 -5.96
C ARG A 208 2.66 0.86 -5.24
N LYS A 209 2.11 -0.15 -5.93
CA LYS A 209 1.20 -1.15 -5.36
C LYS A 209 1.90 -2.13 -4.39
N LYS A 210 3.21 -1.98 -4.15
CA LYS A 210 4.04 -2.86 -3.29
C LYS A 210 4.03 -4.32 -3.76
N PHE A 211 3.75 -4.57 -5.03
CA PHE A 211 3.80 -5.91 -5.61
C PHE A 211 5.23 -6.36 -5.88
N ILE A 212 6.11 -5.43 -6.23
CA ILE A 212 7.54 -5.68 -6.41
C ILE A 212 8.37 -4.68 -5.62
N LYS A 213 9.58 -5.08 -5.23
CA LYS A 213 10.60 -4.22 -4.64
C LYS A 213 11.84 -4.25 -5.52
N ILE A 214 12.37 -3.08 -5.86
CA ILE A 214 13.57 -2.96 -6.69
C ILE A 214 14.82 -2.91 -5.82
N PHE A 215 15.83 -3.69 -6.18
CA PHE A 215 17.13 -3.70 -5.53
C PHE A 215 18.22 -3.32 -6.54
N THR A 216 19.19 -2.53 -6.09
CA THR A 216 20.36 -2.27 -6.94
C THR A 216 21.17 -3.56 -7.08
N ARG A 217 21.81 -3.78 -8.25
CA ARG A 217 22.60 -5.00 -8.50
C ARG A 217 23.71 -5.24 -7.46
N VAL A 218 24.25 -4.16 -6.88
CA VAL A 218 25.28 -4.22 -5.83
C VAL A 218 24.69 -4.76 -4.53
N ASP A 219 23.51 -4.28 -4.14
CA ASP A 219 22.79 -4.78 -2.97
C ASP A 219 22.28 -6.20 -3.21
N PHE A 220 21.87 -6.51 -4.44
CA PHE A 220 21.40 -7.83 -4.83
C PHE A 220 22.48 -8.91 -4.74
N ARG A 221 23.71 -8.61 -5.18
CA ARG A 221 24.86 -9.53 -5.03
C ARG A 221 25.24 -9.79 -3.57
N LYS A 222 24.96 -8.85 -2.66
CA LYS A 222 25.12 -9.07 -1.22
C LYS A 222 24.02 -9.96 -0.63
N VAL A 223 22.85 -10.00 -1.27
CA VAL A 223 21.67 -10.78 -0.84
C VAL A 223 21.63 -12.18 -1.47
N LEU A 224 22.29 -12.40 -2.62
CA LEU A 224 22.28 -13.67 -3.35
C LEU A 224 23.68 -14.27 -3.52
N VAL A 225 24.11 -15.01 -2.51
CA VAL A 225 24.81 -16.27 -2.71
C VAL A 225 23.88 -17.33 -2.13
N ILE A 226 22.95 -17.85 -2.95
CA ILE A 226 22.01 -18.90 -2.52
C ILE A 226 22.24 -20.13 -3.39
N ASN A 227 22.56 -21.24 -2.74
CA ASN A 227 22.75 -22.54 -3.37
C ASN A 227 21.38 -23.11 -3.81
N SER A 228 21.27 -23.50 -5.07
CA SER A 228 20.04 -24.03 -5.69
C SER A 228 19.48 -25.28 -5.00
N ASN A 229 20.30 -26.02 -4.24
CA ASN A 229 19.90 -27.22 -3.52
C ASN A 229 19.10 -26.97 -2.22
N ILE A 230 19.08 -25.74 -1.70
CA ILE A 230 18.38 -25.40 -0.45
C ILE A 230 16.88 -25.14 -0.71
N LYS A 231 16.53 -24.64 -1.90
CA LYS A 231 15.15 -24.33 -2.29
C LYS A 231 14.24 -25.56 -2.26
N THR A 232 14.71 -26.78 -2.48
CA THR A 232 13.84 -27.97 -2.53
C THR A 232 13.70 -28.69 -1.20
N LYS A 233 14.65 -28.52 -0.26
CA LYS A 233 14.65 -29.24 1.03
C LYS A 233 13.97 -28.49 2.19
N PHE A 234 13.81 -27.17 2.11
CA PHE A 234 13.36 -26.34 3.25
C PHE A 234 11.92 -25.85 3.23
N TYR A 235 11.15 -26.13 2.18
CA TYR A 235 9.69 -25.88 2.16
C TYR A 235 8.88 -26.98 2.87
N ASN A 236 9.54 -27.87 3.62
CA ASN A 236 8.87 -28.88 4.42
C ASN A 236 8.56 -28.33 5.82
N GLN A 237 7.27 -28.18 6.14
CA GLN A 237 6.77 -27.72 7.44
C GLN A 237 7.36 -28.53 8.62
N LYS A 238 7.70 -29.82 8.41
CA LYS A 238 8.42 -30.64 9.40
C LYS A 238 9.81 -30.10 9.73
N ALA A 239 10.56 -29.62 8.74
CA ALA A 239 11.91 -29.10 8.94
C ALA A 239 11.92 -27.77 9.70
N MET A 240 10.87 -26.94 9.53
CA MET A 240 10.68 -25.71 10.32
C MET A 240 10.35 -26.01 11.79
N ILE A 241 9.46 -26.99 12.03
CA ILE A 241 9.10 -27.41 13.38
C ILE A 241 10.32 -28.04 14.07
N GLU A 242 11.09 -28.87 13.35
CA GLU A 242 12.37 -29.43 13.81
C GLU A 242 13.37 -28.32 14.16
N PHE A 243 13.52 -27.31 13.30
CA PHE A 243 14.39 -26.15 13.53
C PHE A 243 13.96 -25.33 14.75
N GLY A 244 12.68 -24.98 14.86
CA GLY A 244 12.13 -24.22 15.98
C GLY A 244 12.34 -24.96 17.31
N ARG A 245 12.16 -26.28 17.32
CA ARG A 245 12.41 -27.13 18.50
C ARG A 245 13.90 -27.20 18.85
N TYR A 246 14.78 -27.31 17.86
CA TYR A 246 16.22 -27.45 18.10
C TYR A 246 16.88 -26.15 18.59
N VAL A 247 16.45 -25.00 18.04
CA VAL A 247 17.16 -23.72 18.22
C VAL A 247 16.54 -22.82 19.30
N SER A 248 15.26 -22.99 19.64
CA SER A 248 14.60 -22.14 20.64
C SER A 248 15.19 -22.33 22.04
N LYS A 249 15.39 -21.22 22.76
CA LYS A 249 15.67 -21.26 24.20
C LYS A 249 14.35 -21.54 24.90
N GLY A 250 14.11 -22.79 25.31
CA GLY A 250 12.90 -23.19 26.05
C GLY A 250 11.84 -23.96 25.25
N GLY A 251 12.11 -24.38 24.01
CA GLY A 251 11.31 -25.38 23.29
C GLY A 251 10.01 -24.90 22.63
N LEU A 252 9.65 -23.62 22.70
CA LEU A 252 8.34 -23.12 22.27
C LEU A 252 8.36 -22.00 21.22
N PHE A 253 9.52 -21.51 20.79
CA PHE A 253 9.57 -20.43 19.80
C PHE A 253 9.86 -20.95 18.39
N ILE A 254 8.80 -21.24 17.63
CA ILE A 254 8.88 -21.55 16.20
C ILE A 254 8.99 -20.20 15.45
N PRO A 255 10.09 -19.93 14.72
CA PRO A 255 10.17 -18.73 13.89
C PRO A 255 9.04 -18.72 12.86
N ASP A 256 8.46 -17.55 12.60
CA ASP A 256 7.70 -17.37 11.37
C ASP A 256 8.62 -17.59 10.15
N MET A 257 8.01 -17.96 9.01
CA MET A 257 8.73 -18.25 7.77
C MET A 257 9.65 -17.09 7.34
N HIS A 258 9.23 -15.85 7.59
CA HIS A 258 10.01 -14.68 7.25
C HIS A 258 11.31 -14.62 8.06
N THR A 259 11.23 -14.81 9.37
CA THR A 259 12.36 -14.84 10.30
C THR A 259 13.28 -16.01 10.00
N PHE A 260 12.72 -17.17 9.69
CA PHE A 260 13.47 -18.36 9.29
C PHE A 260 14.29 -18.12 8.01
N CYS A 261 13.65 -17.64 6.94
CA CYS A 261 14.32 -17.31 5.68
C CYS A 261 15.36 -16.20 5.86
N THR A 262 15.06 -15.22 6.71
CA THR A 262 16.00 -14.13 7.05
C THR A 262 17.25 -14.67 7.73
N ILE A 263 17.10 -15.55 8.72
CA ILE A 263 18.22 -16.20 9.41
C ILE A 263 19.06 -17.02 8.43
N ILE A 264 18.44 -17.83 7.57
CA ILE A 264 19.17 -18.61 6.55
C ILE A 264 19.91 -17.70 5.56
N SER A 265 19.27 -16.62 5.11
CA SER A 265 19.92 -15.67 4.18
C SER A 265 21.16 -14.99 4.78
N TYR A 266 21.21 -14.78 6.09
CA TYR A 266 22.40 -14.26 6.77
C TYR A 266 23.55 -15.27 6.79
N PHE A 267 23.26 -16.57 6.90
CA PHE A 267 24.30 -17.62 6.89
C PHE A 267 24.83 -17.92 5.49
N ASP A 268 23.97 -17.89 4.47
CA ASP A 268 24.36 -18.23 3.10
C ASP A 268 25.13 -17.09 2.39
N GLY A 269 24.96 -15.83 2.83
CA GLY A 269 25.60 -14.65 2.23
C GLY A 269 26.93 -14.22 2.85
N MET A 270 27.38 -14.85 3.94
CA MET A 270 28.56 -14.39 4.69
C MET A 270 29.61 -15.50 4.83
N ASN A 271 30.78 -15.29 4.22
CA ASN A 271 31.94 -16.18 4.37
C ASN A 271 32.54 -16.20 5.79
N ASN A 272 32.12 -15.27 6.67
CA ASN A 272 32.69 -15.13 8.01
C ASN A 272 31.64 -15.43 9.09
N ILE A 273 31.74 -16.62 9.68
CA ILE A 273 30.90 -17.10 10.79
C ILE A 273 30.86 -16.13 11.97
N HIS A 274 31.94 -15.38 12.25
CA HIS A 274 31.95 -14.40 13.33
C HIS A 274 31.06 -13.18 13.06
N GLN A 275 30.95 -12.73 11.80
CA GLN A 275 30.07 -11.63 11.42
C GLN A 275 28.59 -12.03 11.49
N VAL A 276 28.27 -13.23 10.99
CA VAL A 276 26.91 -13.80 11.10
C VAL A 276 26.50 -13.94 12.56
N ARG A 277 27.41 -14.47 13.39
CA ARG A 277 27.18 -14.60 14.83
C ARG A 277 26.93 -13.24 15.47
N LYS A 278 27.70 -12.20 15.12
CA LYS A 278 27.50 -10.84 15.65
C LYS A 278 26.12 -10.26 15.25
N MET A 279 25.73 -10.38 13.98
CA MET A 279 24.45 -9.89 13.46
C MET A 279 23.24 -10.60 14.08
N LEU A 280 23.31 -11.93 14.19
CA LEU A 280 22.26 -12.71 14.85
C LEU A 280 22.22 -12.44 16.36
N THR A 281 23.36 -12.12 16.97
CA THR A 281 23.39 -11.74 18.38
C THR A 281 22.69 -10.41 18.60
N LEU A 282 22.90 -9.44 17.71
CA LEU A 282 22.24 -8.13 17.76
C LEU A 282 20.73 -8.22 17.54
N ASN A 283 20.29 -9.02 16.58
CA ASN A 283 18.88 -9.01 16.16
C ASN A 283 18.01 -10.11 16.79
N TYR A 284 18.62 -11.19 17.29
CA TYR A 284 17.89 -12.44 17.60
C TYR A 284 18.40 -13.22 18.83
N SER A 285 19.42 -12.73 19.57
CA SER A 285 20.04 -13.44 20.72
C SER A 285 19.09 -13.79 21.87
N TYR A 286 18.03 -12.99 22.03
CA TYR A 286 17.03 -13.15 23.07
C TYR A 286 16.04 -14.29 22.77
N LYS A 287 15.84 -14.64 21.48
CA LYS A 287 14.88 -15.67 21.04
C LYS A 287 15.52 -17.03 20.77
N TYR A 288 16.79 -17.07 20.37
CA TYR A 288 17.42 -18.28 19.85
C TYR A 288 18.76 -18.60 20.50
N ASN A 289 19.08 -19.89 20.60
CA ASN A 289 20.42 -20.34 20.97
C ASN A 289 21.29 -20.36 19.71
N ILE A 290 22.06 -19.29 19.51
CA ILE A 290 22.89 -19.08 18.31
C ILE A 290 23.93 -20.20 18.13
N LYS A 291 24.41 -20.82 19.22
CA LYS A 291 25.32 -21.96 19.13
C LYS A 291 24.62 -23.16 18.48
N LYS A 292 23.45 -23.54 19.01
CA LYS A 292 22.61 -24.60 18.43
C LYS A 292 22.17 -24.30 17.00
N LEU A 293 21.90 -23.03 16.68
CA LEU A 293 21.58 -22.61 15.32
C LEU A 293 22.70 -22.95 14.33
N VAL A 294 23.94 -22.60 14.67
CA VAL A 294 25.12 -22.90 13.84
C VAL A 294 25.33 -24.42 13.74
N ASP A 295 25.18 -25.14 14.85
CA ASP A 295 25.37 -26.60 14.90
C ASP A 295 24.33 -27.35 14.06
N TYR A 296 23.06 -26.90 14.06
CA TYR A 296 21.99 -27.47 13.23
C TYR A 296 22.25 -27.26 11.74
N LEU A 297 22.67 -26.06 11.35
CA LEU A 297 22.96 -25.73 9.95
C LEU A 297 24.17 -26.51 9.42
N LYS A 298 25.18 -26.74 10.26
CA LYS A 298 26.30 -27.65 9.97
C LYS A 298 25.84 -29.10 9.85
N PHE A 299 25.04 -29.58 10.81
CA PHE A 299 24.53 -30.96 10.83
C PHE A 299 23.72 -31.31 9.57
N LYS A 300 22.96 -30.36 9.02
CA LYS A 300 22.19 -30.56 7.78
C LYS A 300 22.99 -30.28 6.50
N ASN A 301 24.31 -30.07 6.58
CA ASN A 301 25.21 -29.74 5.46
C ASN A 301 24.77 -28.51 4.65
N LEU A 302 24.23 -27.49 5.32
CA LEU A 302 23.73 -26.27 4.66
C LEU A 302 24.79 -25.18 4.61
N VAL A 303 25.77 -25.26 5.50
CA VAL A 303 26.94 -24.39 5.52
C VAL A 303 28.15 -25.29 5.38
N THR A 304 28.81 -25.28 4.23
CA THR A 304 30.14 -25.87 4.08
C THR A 304 31.16 -24.92 4.65
N GLN A 305 32.00 -25.38 5.58
CA GLN A 305 33.25 -24.68 5.88
C GLN A 305 34.09 -24.67 4.60
N ARG A 306 34.11 -23.54 3.89
CA ARG A 306 35.31 -23.18 3.15
C ARG A 306 36.16 -22.39 4.13
N LEU A 307 37.27 -23.00 4.55
CA LEU A 307 38.39 -22.29 5.16
C LEU A 307 38.86 -21.20 4.20
#